data_AF-A0A5R2MSG0-F1
#
_entry.id   AF-A0A5R2MSG0-F1
#
_cell.length_a   1.000
_cell.length_b   1.000
_cell.length_c   1.000
_cell.angle_alpha   90.00
_cell.angle_beta   90.00
_cell.angle_gamma   90.00
#
_symmetry.space_group_name_H-M   'P 1'
#
loop_
_entity.id
_entity.type
_entity.pdbx_description
1 polymer ?
#
loop_
_entity_poly.entity_id
_entity_poly.type
_entity_poly.pdbx_seq_one_letter_code
_entity_poly.pdbx_strand_id
1 'polypeptide(L)'
;MTAAADTIAEHAEELTALDQAIGDGDHGLNMKRGFEAVRAEADVFAAKPLPDTLKAIGTKLVMTVGGASGPLFGTLFMALGKEISAEPDR
;
A
#
# COMPACT_ATOMS: atom_id res chain seq x y z
N MET A 1 -4.70 6.55 -4.59
CA MET A 1 -3.60 5.58 -4.60
C MET A 1 -2.52 5.91 -5.61
N THR A 2 -2.84 6.47 -6.78
CA THR A 2 -1.86 6.91 -7.80
C THR A 2 -0.73 7.77 -7.22
N ALA A 3 -1.07 8.86 -6.50
CA ALA A 3 -0.06 9.72 -5.89
C ALA A 3 0.88 8.96 -4.92
N ALA A 4 0.34 8.07 -4.08
CA ALA A 4 1.16 7.26 -3.18
C ALA A 4 2.09 6.30 -3.95
N ALA A 5 1.59 5.68 -5.03
CA ALA A 5 2.40 4.83 -5.89
C ALA A 5 3.51 5.61 -6.61
N ASP A 6 3.21 6.82 -7.08
CA ASP A 6 4.20 7.70 -7.73
C ASP A 6 5.30 8.10 -6.73
N THR A 7 4.94 8.56 -5.53
CA THR A 7 5.92 8.91 -4.48
C THR A 7 6.77 7.71 -4.07
N ILE A 8 6.17 6.53 -3.89
CA ILE A 8 6.94 5.33 -3.53
C ILE A 8 7.87 4.92 -4.67
N ALA A 9 7.43 5.02 -5.92
CA ALA A 9 8.26 4.70 -7.07
C ALA A 9 9.44 5.67 -7.22
N GLU A 10 9.22 6.97 -6.97
CA GLU A 10 10.24 8.02 -6.99
C GLU A 10 11.32 7.79 -5.91
N HIS A 11 10.92 7.40 -4.70
CA HIS A 11 11.83 7.20 -3.57
C HIS A 11 12.26 5.74 -3.35
N ALA A 12 11.96 4.82 -4.27
CA ALA A 12 12.22 3.39 -4.06
C ALA A 12 13.71 3.09 -3.82
N GLU A 13 14.61 3.74 -4.56
CA GLU A 13 16.06 3.56 -4.40
C GLU A 13 16.56 4.10 -3.06
N GLU A 14 16.05 5.26 -2.64
CA GLU A 14 16.37 5.86 -1.34
C GLU A 14 15.92 4.94 -0.19
N LEU A 15 14.68 4.44 -0.24
CA LEU A 15 14.12 3.53 0.76
C LEU A 15 14.92 2.22 0.83
N THR A 16 15.33 1.67 -0.32
CA THR A 16 16.20 0.50 -0.37
C THR A 16 17.58 0.78 0.22
N ALA A 17 18.16 1.95 -0.04
CA ALA A 17 19.45 2.32 0.55
C ALA A 17 19.38 2.50 2.07
N LEU A 18 18.31 3.10 2.58
CA LEU A 18 18.07 3.24 4.02
C LEU A 18 17.89 1.87 4.68
N ASP A 19 17.11 0.98 4.08
CA ASP A 19 16.90 -0.37 4.58
C ASP A 19 18.19 -1.20 4.52
N GLN A 20 18.99 -1.07 3.46
CA GLN A 20 20.28 -1.76 3.34
C GLN A 20 21.25 -1.42 4.47
N ALA A 21 21.14 -0.22 5.06
CA ALA A 21 22.02 0.21 6.16
C ALA A 21 21.74 -0.54 7.48
N ILE A 22 20.52 -1.05 7.69
CA ILE A 22 20.08 -1.65 8.97
C ILE A 22 19.21 -2.92 8.83
N GLY A 23 19.05 -3.41 7.61
CA GLY A 23 18.13 -4.46 7.21
C GLY A 23 18.66 -5.22 5.99
N ASP A 24 17.76 -5.75 5.16
CA ASP A 24 18.10 -6.60 4.00
C ASP A 24 18.08 -5.85 2.66
N GLY A 25 17.67 -4.58 2.65
CA GLY A 25 17.73 -3.72 1.48
C GLY A 25 16.58 -3.93 0.49
N ASP A 26 15.53 -4.65 0.89
CA ASP A 26 14.42 -4.98 0.00
C ASP A 26 13.21 -4.05 0.15
N HIS A 27 13.19 -3.19 1.18
CA HIS A 27 11.99 -2.42 1.55
C HIS A 27 11.45 -1.55 0.40
N GLY A 28 12.31 -0.72 -0.22
CA GLY A 28 11.90 0.16 -1.31
C GLY A 28 11.35 -0.60 -2.52
N LEU A 29 12.03 -1.68 -2.91
CA LEU A 29 11.59 -2.58 -3.99
C LEU A 29 10.25 -3.27 -3.67
N ASN A 30 10.09 -3.76 -2.44
CA ASN A 30 8.86 -4.40 -1.98
C ASN A 30 7.68 -3.44 -1.95
N MET A 31 7.88 -2.22 -1.47
CA MET A 31 6.85 -1.18 -1.45
C MET A 31 6.47 -0.75 -2.86
N LYS A 32 7.45 -0.51 -3.75
CA LYS A 32 7.19 -0.19 -5.15
C LYS A 32 6.34 -1.26 -5.83
N ARG A 33 6.74 -2.53 -5.73
CA ARG A 33 5.99 -3.67 -6.27
C ARG A 33 4.53 -3.70 -5.80
N GLY A 34 4.31 -3.50 -4.50
CA GLY A 34 2.97 -3.54 -3.94
C GLY A 34 2.08 -2.38 -4.38
N PHE A 35 2.62 -1.16 -4.38
CA PHE A 35 1.84 0.03 -4.76
C PHE A 35 1.61 0.15 -6.26
N GLU A 36 2.53 -0.36 -7.09
CA GLU A 36 2.28 -0.55 -8.53
C GLU A 36 1.13 -1.56 -8.76
N ALA A 37 1.09 -2.65 -8.00
CA ALA A 37 0.01 -3.62 -8.09
C ALA A 37 -1.34 -3.04 -7.64
N VAL A 38 -1.35 -2.15 -6.64
CA VAL A 38 -2.56 -1.39 -6.25
C VAL A 38 -2.97 -0.39 -7.35
N ARG A 39 -2.00 0.32 -7.94
CA ARG A 39 -2.23 1.29 -9.03
C ARG A 39 -2.85 0.62 -10.26
N ALA A 40 -2.40 -0.59 -10.61
CA ALA A 40 -2.93 -1.33 -11.76
C ALA A 40 -4.44 -1.67 -11.64
N GLU A 41 -4.97 -1.72 -10.42
CA GLU A 41 -6.37 -2.01 -10.13
C GLU A 41 -7.14 -0.77 -9.61
N ALA A 42 -6.57 0.44 -9.76
CA ALA A 42 -7.12 1.66 -9.18
C ALA A 42 -8.58 1.92 -9.57
N ASP A 43 -8.93 1.73 -10.85
CA ASP A 43 -10.30 1.94 -11.34
C ASP A 43 -11.30 0.94 -10.73
N VAL A 44 -10.86 -0.32 -10.54
CA VAL A 44 -11.67 -1.36 -9.89
C VAL A 44 -11.92 -1.02 -8.42
N PHE A 45 -10.90 -0.48 -7.74
CA PHE A 45 -11.03 -0.04 -6.36
C PHE A 45 -11.88 1.23 -6.23
N ALA A 46 -11.79 2.16 -7.17
CA ALA A 46 -12.56 3.41 -7.17
C ALA A 46 -14.06 3.19 -7.40
N ALA A 47 -14.45 2.07 -8.02
CA ALA A 47 -15.84 1.68 -8.22
C ALA A 47 -16.54 1.14 -6.95
N LYS A 48 -15.81 1.00 -5.83
CA LYS A 48 -16.33 0.47 -4.57
C LYS A 48 -16.59 1.61 -3.56
N PRO A 49 -17.46 1.39 -2.55
CA PRO A 49 -17.52 2.27 -1.38
C PRO A 49 -16.16 2.36 -0.69
N LEU A 50 -15.82 3.53 -0.14
CA LEU A 50 -14.51 3.79 0.47
C LEU A 50 -14.04 2.73 1.50
N PRO A 51 -14.89 2.25 2.44
CA PRO A 51 -14.51 1.19 3.37
C PRO A 51 -14.05 -0.10 2.67
N ASP A 52 -14.72 -0.46 1.58
CA ASP A 52 -14.42 -1.66 0.80
C ASP A 52 -13.19 -1.46 -0.10
N THR A 53 -13.01 -0.26 -0.65
CA THR A 53 -11.79 0.14 -1.35
C THR A 53 -10.57 -0.04 -0.45
N LEU A 54 -10.62 0.46 0.79
CA LEU A 54 -9.50 0.37 1.75
C LEU A 54 -9.21 -1.08 2.14
N LYS A 55 -10.23 -1.89 2.41
CA LYS A 55 -10.05 -3.34 2.68
C LYS A 55 -9.42 -4.06 1.49
N ALA A 56 -9.87 -3.76 0.27
CA ALA A 56 -9.33 -4.36 -0.95
C ALA A 56 -7.86 -3.98 -1.17
N ILE A 57 -7.51 -2.69 -1.01
CA ILE A 57 -6.12 -2.21 -1.06
C ILE A 57 -5.28 -2.94 0.00
N GLY A 58 -5.76 -3.02 1.24
CA GLY A 58 -5.05 -3.71 2.32
C GLY A 58 -4.79 -5.17 1.97
N THR A 59 -5.80 -5.89 1.50
CA THR A 59 -5.66 -7.28 1.03
C THR A 59 -4.62 -7.39 -0.09
N LYS A 60 -4.66 -6.49 -1.08
CA LYS A 60 -3.69 -6.46 -2.17
C LYS A 60 -2.27 -6.31 -1.64
N LEU A 61 -2.04 -5.34 -0.74
CA LEU A 61 -0.73 -5.09 -0.15
C LEU A 61 -0.19 -6.27 0.67
N VAL A 62 -1.04 -6.98 1.45
CA VAL A 62 -0.61 -8.21 2.14
C VAL A 62 -0.08 -9.25 1.15
N MET A 63 -0.69 -9.35 -0.04
CA MET A 63 -0.30 -10.35 -1.05
C MET A 63 0.90 -9.93 -1.89
N THR A 64 1.15 -8.63 -2.05
CA THR A 64 2.13 -8.12 -3.03
C THR A 64 3.35 -7.43 -2.43
N VAL A 65 3.28 -6.93 -1.21
CA VAL A 65 4.46 -6.37 -0.52
C VAL A 65 5.14 -7.50 0.26
N GLY A 66 6.44 -7.69 0.03
CA GLY A 66 7.24 -8.68 0.75
C GLY A 66 7.66 -8.22 2.15
N GLY A 67 8.30 -9.13 2.89
CA GLY A 67 8.83 -8.84 4.22
C GLY A 67 7.77 -8.47 5.25
N ALA A 68 8.20 -7.81 6.32
CA ALA A 68 7.32 -7.39 7.42
C ALA A 68 6.34 -6.28 7.00
N SER A 69 6.69 -5.48 5.99
CA SER A 69 5.89 -4.33 5.57
C SER A 69 4.54 -4.71 4.97
N GLY A 70 4.44 -5.86 4.28
CA GLY A 70 3.17 -6.30 3.67
C GLY A 70 2.05 -6.52 4.68
N PRO A 71 2.25 -7.38 5.70
CA PRO A 71 1.29 -7.54 6.78
C PRO A 71 0.99 -6.23 7.52
N LEU A 72 1.99 -5.38 7.77
CA LEU A 72 1.81 -4.13 8.51
C LEU A 72 0.94 -3.11 7.75
N PHE A 73 1.33 -2.75 6.53
CA PHE A 73 0.56 -1.80 5.72
C PHE A 73 -0.78 -2.41 5.27
N GLY A 74 -0.81 -3.70 4.95
CA GLY A 74 -2.05 -4.39 4.66
C GLY A 74 -3.05 -4.33 5.83
N THR A 75 -2.59 -4.60 7.05
CA THR A 75 -3.42 -4.50 8.26
C THR A 75 -3.88 -3.08 8.52
N LEU A 76 -3.01 -2.08 8.34
CA LEU A 76 -3.39 -0.67 8.45
C LEU A 76 -4.58 -0.35 7.54
N PHE A 77 -4.51 -0.68 6.25
CA PHE A 77 -5.59 -0.40 5.29
C PHE A 77 -6.87 -1.20 5.58
N MET A 78 -6.75 -2.47 5.98
CA MET A 78 -7.90 -3.28 6.38
C MET A 78 -8.59 -2.73 7.63
N ALA A 79 -7.82 -2.27 8.62
CA ALA A 79 -8.34 -1.64 9.83
C ALA A 79 -9.04 -0.31 9.51
N LEU A 80 -8.43 0.54 8.67
CA LEU A 80 -9.07 1.77 8.21
C LEU A 80 -10.41 1.49 7.53
N GLY A 81 -10.47 0.53 6.61
CA GLY A 81 -11.72 0.16 5.96
C GLY A 81 -12.74 -0.51 6.88
N LYS A 82 -12.35 -0.98 8.07
CA LYS A 82 -13.26 -1.50 9.08
C LYS A 82 -13.88 -0.39 9.92
N GLU A 83 -13.12 0.65 10.23
CA GLU A 83 -13.51 1.69 11.18
C GLU A 83 -14.08 2.95 10.50
N ILE A 84 -13.72 3.22 9.24
CA ILE A 84 -14.20 4.41 8.52
C ILE A 84 -15.64 4.21 8.00
N SER A 85 -16.45 5.27 8.05
CA SER A 85 -17.78 5.28 7.43
C SER A 85 -17.69 5.37 5.90
N ALA A 86 -18.78 4.98 5.23
CA ALA A 86 -18.88 5.10 3.77
C ALA A 86 -18.87 6.57 3.30
N GLU A 87 -19.41 7.45 4.13
CA GLU A 87 -19.36 8.91 3.99
C GLU A 87 -18.66 9.46 5.23
N PRO A 88 -17.33 9.64 5.19
CA PRO A 88 -16.59 10.24 6.29
C PRO A 88 -16.96 11.71 6.42
N ASP A 89 -17.25 12.14 7.64
CA ASP A 89 -17.31 13.56 7.96
C ASP A 89 -15.92 14.18 7.74
N ARG A 90 -15.88 15.37 7.14
CA ARG A 90 -14.64 16.11 6.83
C ARG A 90 -13.92 16.61 8.08
#